data_AF-E0J270-F1
#
_entry.id   AF-E0J270-F1
#
_cell.length_a   1.000
_cell.length_b   1.000
_cell.length_c   1.000
_cell.angle_alpha   90.00
_cell.angle_beta   90.00
_cell.angle_gamma   90.00
#
_symmetry.space_group_name_H-M   'P 1'
#
loop_
_entity.id
_entity.type
_entity.pdbx_description
1 polymer ?
#
loop_
_entity_poly.entity_id
_entity_poly.type
_entity_poly.pdbx_seq_one_letter_code
_entity_poly.pdbx_strand_id
1 'polypeptide(L)'
;MATTHLDVCAVVPAAGFGRRMQTECPKQYLSIGNQTILEHSVHALLAHPRVKRVVIAISPGDSRFAQLPLANHPQITVVDGGDERADSVLAGLKAAGDAQWVLVHDAARPCLHQDDLARLLALSETSRTGGILAAPVRDTMKRAEPGKNAIAHTVDRNGLWHALTPQFFPRELLHDCLTRALNEGATITDEASALEYCGFHPQLVEGRADNIKVTRPEDLALAEFYLTRTIHQENT
;
A
#
# COMPACT_ATOMS: atom_id res chain seq x y z
N MET A 1 28.74 14.38 9.10
CA MET A 1 28.42 13.05 9.66
C MET A 1 27.35 12.45 8.77
N ALA A 2 27.56 11.28 8.17
CA ALA A 2 26.50 10.62 7.41
C ALA A 2 25.40 10.23 8.41
N THR A 3 24.21 10.81 8.26
CA THR A 3 23.01 10.33 8.95
C THR A 3 22.76 8.90 8.47
N THR A 4 23.05 7.92 9.31
CA THR A 4 22.70 6.52 9.05
C THR A 4 21.20 6.38 9.25
N HIS A 5 20.44 6.55 8.17
CA HIS A 5 19.00 6.30 8.20
C HIS A 5 18.74 4.80 8.34
N LEU A 6 17.69 4.42 9.09
CA LEU A 6 17.30 3.02 9.25
C LEU A 6 16.86 2.43 7.91
N ASP A 7 17.37 1.25 7.60
CA ASP A 7 16.92 0.41 6.49
C ASP A 7 15.48 -0.04 6.72
N VAL A 8 14.70 -0.08 5.64
CA VAL A 8 13.27 -0.39 5.67
C VAL A 8 12.97 -1.60 4.80
N CYS A 9 12.09 -2.46 5.31
CA CYS A 9 11.50 -3.55 4.55
C CYS A 9 10.09 -3.14 4.11
N ALA A 10 9.81 -3.23 2.81
CA ALA A 10 8.45 -3.09 2.31
C ALA A 10 7.73 -4.44 2.27
N VAL A 11 6.42 -4.43 2.48
CA VAL A 11 5.51 -5.56 2.38
C VAL A 11 4.43 -5.17 1.36
N VAL A 12 4.24 -6.02 0.36
CA VAL A 12 3.29 -5.80 -0.74
C VAL A 12 2.29 -6.95 -0.76
N PRO A 13 1.08 -6.78 -0.19
CA PRO A 13 0.02 -7.77 -0.32
C PRO A 13 -0.51 -7.81 -1.75
N ALA A 14 -0.26 -8.92 -2.44
CA ALA A 14 -0.59 -9.18 -3.83
C ALA A 14 -1.38 -10.49 -4.04
N ALA A 15 -1.89 -11.11 -2.98
CA ALA A 15 -2.68 -12.36 -3.03
C ALA A 15 -4.16 -12.17 -3.40
N GLY A 16 -4.61 -10.93 -3.63
CA GLY A 16 -6.01 -10.63 -3.94
C GLY A 16 -6.35 -10.83 -5.42
N PHE A 17 -7.52 -11.41 -5.70
CA PHE A 17 -7.99 -11.69 -7.07
C PHE A 17 -8.66 -10.50 -7.79
N GLY A 18 -8.89 -9.36 -7.12
CA GLY A 18 -9.36 -8.14 -7.80
C GLY A 18 -10.76 -8.24 -8.45
N ARG A 19 -11.72 -8.92 -7.81
CA ARG A 19 -13.09 -9.23 -8.34
C ARG A 19 -13.86 -8.07 -9.01
N ARG A 20 -13.55 -6.81 -8.69
CA ARG A 20 -14.18 -5.61 -9.26
C ARG A 20 -13.71 -5.25 -10.67
N MET A 21 -12.56 -5.77 -11.11
CA MET A 21 -11.99 -5.46 -12.44
C MET A 21 -12.67 -6.22 -13.59
N GLN A 22 -13.54 -7.20 -13.29
CA GLN A 22 -14.22 -8.04 -14.29
C GLN A 22 -13.26 -8.72 -15.29
N THR A 23 -12.01 -8.95 -14.89
CA THR A 23 -10.99 -9.66 -15.68
C THR A 23 -10.74 -11.05 -15.09
N GLU A 24 -10.44 -12.03 -15.95
CA GLU A 24 -9.95 -13.34 -15.51
C GLU A 24 -8.52 -13.26 -14.95
N CYS A 25 -7.75 -12.26 -15.38
CA CYS A 25 -6.41 -11.98 -14.87
C CYS A 25 -6.50 -11.17 -13.55
N PRO A 26 -5.82 -11.60 -12.47
CA PRO A 26 -5.67 -10.77 -11.28
C PRO A 26 -5.08 -9.40 -11.64
N LYS A 27 -5.73 -8.35 -11.15
CA LYS A 27 -5.50 -6.97 -11.61
C LYS A 27 -4.05 -6.50 -11.49
N GLN A 28 -3.31 -6.96 -10.49
CA GLN A 28 -1.91 -6.62 -10.26
C GLN A 28 -0.99 -7.08 -11.41
N TYR A 29 -1.43 -8.03 -12.24
CA TYR A 29 -0.72 -8.50 -13.43
C TYR A 29 -1.19 -7.86 -14.74
N LEU A 30 -2.14 -6.93 -14.70
CA LEU A 30 -2.45 -6.13 -15.88
C LEU A 30 -1.25 -5.24 -16.20
N SER A 31 -1.01 -5.03 -17.49
CA SER A 31 0.13 -4.24 -17.96
C SER A 31 -0.23 -2.77 -18.15
N ILE A 32 0.71 -1.91 -17.80
CA ILE A 32 0.76 -0.51 -18.21
C ILE A 32 2.09 -0.32 -18.95
N GLY A 33 2.02 -0.10 -20.26
CA GLY A 33 3.19 -0.20 -21.13
C GLY A 33 3.82 -1.60 -21.06
N ASN A 34 5.13 -1.67 -20.82
CA ASN A 34 5.90 -2.92 -20.82
C ASN A 34 6.01 -3.58 -19.44
N GLN A 35 5.33 -3.06 -18.42
CA GLN A 35 5.42 -3.55 -17.04
C GLN A 35 4.03 -3.77 -16.46
N THR A 36 3.91 -4.77 -15.61
CA THR A 36 2.69 -5.01 -14.82
C THR A 36 2.49 -3.90 -13.77
N ILE A 37 1.26 -3.72 -13.31
CA ILE A 37 0.95 -2.81 -12.19
C ILE A 37 1.78 -3.16 -10.94
N LEU A 38 1.98 -4.46 -10.68
CA LEU A 38 2.83 -4.93 -9.59
C LEU A 38 4.29 -4.48 -9.77
N GLU A 39 4.86 -4.63 -10.97
CA GLU A 39 6.21 -4.16 -11.29
C GLU A 39 6.36 -2.66 -11.06
N HIS A 40 5.44 -1.84 -11.58
CA HIS A 40 5.46 -0.39 -11.33
C HIS A 40 5.45 -0.07 -9.83
N SER A 41 4.55 -0.71 -9.07
CA SER A 41 4.42 -0.48 -7.63
C SER A 41 5.68 -0.88 -6.84
N VAL A 42 6.31 -2.01 -7.21
CA VAL A 42 7.51 -2.51 -6.54
C VAL A 42 8.75 -1.71 -6.94
N HIS A 43 8.89 -1.33 -8.21
CA HIS A 43 9.98 -0.47 -8.66
C HIS A 43 9.92 0.91 -8.01
N ALA A 44 8.73 1.50 -7.85
CA ALA A 44 8.58 2.77 -7.14
C ALA A 44 9.06 2.71 -5.68
N LEU A 45 8.90 1.57 -5.00
CA LEU A 45 9.44 1.35 -3.66
C LEU A 45 10.97 1.19 -3.69
N LEU A 46 11.48 0.33 -4.58
CA LEU A 46 12.91 0.02 -4.70
C LEU A 46 13.76 1.20 -5.19
N ALA A 47 13.15 2.17 -5.88
CA ALA A 47 13.81 3.40 -6.31
C ALA A 47 14.32 4.24 -5.12
N HIS A 48 13.68 4.11 -3.95
CA HIS A 48 14.12 4.82 -2.77
C HIS A 48 15.24 4.07 -2.03
N PRO A 49 16.42 4.68 -1.80
CA PRO A 49 17.62 3.95 -1.34
C PRO A 49 17.49 3.33 0.06
N ARG A 50 16.54 3.79 0.88
CA ARG A 50 16.25 3.21 2.21
C ARG A 50 15.45 1.90 2.14
N VAL A 51 14.77 1.60 1.04
CA VAL A 51 14.03 0.35 0.86
C VAL A 51 14.98 -0.72 0.37
N LYS A 52 15.53 -1.50 1.29
CA LYS A 52 16.54 -2.52 0.96
C LYS A 52 15.93 -3.86 0.58
N ARG A 53 14.69 -4.11 0.98
CA ARG A 53 14.00 -5.38 0.78
C ARG A 53 12.52 -5.16 0.54
N VAL A 54 11.94 -5.96 -0.33
CA VAL A 54 10.50 -6.01 -0.57
C VAL A 54 10.03 -7.44 -0.38
N VAL A 55 9.10 -7.66 0.52
CA VAL A 55 8.38 -8.92 0.68
C VAL A 55 7.07 -8.83 -0.08
N ILE A 56 6.82 -9.75 -1.00
CA ILE A 56 5.60 -9.81 -1.80
C ILE A 56 4.81 -11.05 -1.36
N ALA A 57 3.60 -10.83 -0.84
CA ALA A 57 2.70 -11.91 -0.47
C ALA A 57 1.76 -12.22 -1.64
N ILE A 58 1.93 -13.36 -2.30
CA ILE A 58 1.14 -13.78 -3.47
C ILE A 58 0.16 -14.90 -3.11
N SER A 59 -0.83 -15.17 -3.94
CA SER A 59 -1.72 -16.32 -3.69
C SER A 59 -0.92 -17.63 -3.78
N PRO A 60 -1.16 -18.61 -2.89
CA PRO A 60 -0.52 -19.92 -2.99
C PRO A 60 -0.70 -20.53 -4.38
N GLY A 61 0.40 -20.95 -5.01
CA GLY A 61 0.39 -21.53 -6.36
C GLY A 61 0.24 -20.54 -7.52
N ASP A 62 0.39 -19.23 -7.28
CA ASP A 62 0.35 -18.22 -8.35
C ASP A 62 1.58 -18.32 -9.28
N SER A 63 1.40 -19.07 -10.36
CA SER A 63 2.44 -19.30 -11.37
C SER A 63 2.71 -18.08 -12.26
N ARG A 64 1.85 -17.05 -12.25
CA ARG A 64 2.06 -15.83 -13.05
C ARG A 64 3.20 -15.00 -12.48
N PHE A 65 3.29 -14.90 -11.15
CA PHE A 65 4.37 -14.17 -10.50
C PHE A 65 5.75 -14.70 -10.92
N ALA A 66 5.91 -16.03 -11.00
CA ALA A 66 7.17 -16.67 -11.39
C ALA A 66 7.66 -16.30 -12.79
N GLN A 67 6.79 -15.74 -13.64
CA GLN A 67 7.13 -15.29 -14.99
C GLN A 67 7.60 -13.83 -15.02
N LEU A 68 7.42 -13.08 -13.94
CA LEU A 68 7.82 -11.67 -13.86
C LEU A 68 9.33 -11.55 -13.55
N PRO A 69 10.00 -10.51 -14.06
CA PRO A 69 11.36 -10.16 -13.65
C PRO A 69 11.55 -10.06 -12.13
N LEU A 70 10.50 -9.64 -11.41
CA LEU A 70 10.48 -9.54 -9.94
C LEU A 70 10.83 -10.87 -9.25
N ALA A 71 10.49 -12.02 -9.84
CA ALA A 71 10.74 -13.32 -9.22
C ALA A 71 12.24 -13.63 -9.04
N ASN A 72 13.10 -12.99 -9.83
CA ASN A 72 14.55 -13.18 -9.78
C ASN A 72 15.28 -11.96 -9.19
N HIS A 73 14.55 -10.96 -8.68
CA HIS A 73 15.17 -9.74 -8.17
C HIS A 73 15.81 -9.98 -6.79
N PRO A 74 17.09 -9.60 -6.57
CA PRO A 74 17.85 -9.98 -5.37
C PRO A 74 17.31 -9.36 -4.07
N GLN A 75 16.56 -8.27 -4.16
CA GLN A 75 15.94 -7.59 -3.02
C GLN A 75 14.51 -8.06 -2.73
N ILE A 76 13.99 -9.01 -3.50
CA ILE A 76 12.61 -9.48 -3.37
C ILE A 76 12.58 -10.82 -2.65
N THR A 77 11.71 -10.92 -1.66
CA THR A 77 11.35 -12.18 -1.00
C THR A 77 9.86 -12.42 -1.25
N VAL A 78 9.50 -13.65 -1.61
CA VAL A 78 8.12 -14.02 -1.90
C VAL A 78 7.61 -14.91 -0.78
N VAL A 79 6.38 -14.68 -0.36
CA VAL A 79 5.68 -15.53 0.61
C VAL A 79 4.28 -15.85 0.13
N ASP A 80 3.73 -16.94 0.64
CA ASP A 80 2.31 -17.23 0.49
C ASP A 80 1.50 -16.23 1.33
N GLY A 81 0.56 -15.56 0.67
CA GLY A 81 -0.46 -14.74 1.31
C GLY A 81 -1.60 -15.58 1.89
N GLY A 82 -2.48 -14.92 2.64
CA GLY A 82 -3.66 -15.56 3.23
C GLY A 82 -4.97 -15.21 2.52
N ASP A 83 -6.08 -15.59 3.16
CA ASP A 83 -7.43 -15.44 2.60
C ASP A 83 -7.86 -13.97 2.51
N GLU A 84 -7.48 -13.15 3.50
CA GLU A 84 -7.71 -11.72 3.50
C GLU A 84 -6.42 -10.90 3.29
N ARG A 85 -6.61 -9.60 3.01
CA ARG A 85 -5.49 -8.66 2.85
C ARG A 85 -4.65 -8.61 4.14
N ALA A 86 -5.29 -8.60 5.31
CA ALA A 86 -4.62 -8.55 6.60
C ALA A 86 -3.73 -9.79 6.85
N ASP A 87 -4.19 -10.99 6.48
CA ASP A 87 -3.41 -12.22 6.60
C ASP A 87 -2.15 -12.19 5.73
N SER A 88 -2.30 -11.67 4.50
CA SER A 88 -1.18 -11.49 3.57
C SER A 88 -0.15 -10.49 4.09
N VAL A 89 -0.60 -9.42 4.74
CA VAL A 89 0.29 -8.47 5.41
C VAL A 89 1.01 -9.15 6.58
N LEU A 90 0.31 -9.92 7.42
CA LEU A 90 0.91 -10.63 8.55
C LEU A 90 1.98 -11.65 8.10
N ALA A 91 1.73 -12.38 7.00
CA ALA A 91 2.73 -13.25 6.39
C ALA A 91 3.98 -12.47 5.95
N GLY A 92 3.78 -11.31 5.32
CA GLY A 92 4.87 -10.42 4.92
C GLY A 92 5.66 -9.87 6.11
N LEU A 93 4.99 -9.49 7.21
CA LEU A 93 5.63 -9.02 8.43
C LEU A 93 6.52 -10.08 9.09
N LYS A 94 6.08 -11.35 9.07
CA LYS A 94 6.88 -12.48 9.58
C LYS A 94 8.16 -12.67 8.76
N ALA A 95 8.10 -12.44 7.45
CA ALA A 95 9.26 -12.53 6.56
C ALA A 95 10.14 -11.26 6.51
N ALA A 96 9.70 -10.15 7.12
CA ALA A 96 10.49 -8.92 7.18
C ALA A 96 11.75 -9.03 8.07
N GLY A 97 11.88 -10.12 8.84
CA GLY A 97 13.04 -10.38 9.71
C GLY A 97 13.25 -9.29 10.76
N ASP A 98 14.51 -8.87 10.95
CA ASP A 98 14.90 -7.92 12.01
C ASP A 98 14.65 -6.44 11.65
N ALA A 99 13.90 -6.17 10.58
CA ALA A 99 13.55 -4.80 10.19
C ALA A 99 12.84 -4.09 11.36
N GLN A 100 13.35 -2.93 11.75
CA GLN A 100 12.75 -2.14 12.83
C GLN A 100 11.46 -1.44 12.39
N TRP A 101 11.42 -1.07 11.11
CA TRP A 101 10.30 -0.40 10.49
C TRP A 101 9.90 -1.11 9.19
N VAL A 102 8.61 -1.09 8.92
CA VAL A 102 8.01 -1.70 7.73
C VAL A 102 7.10 -0.72 7.01
N LEU A 103 7.18 -0.76 5.68
CA LEU A 103 6.22 -0.10 4.78
C LEU A 103 5.24 -1.15 4.28
N VAL A 104 3.94 -0.90 4.34
CA VAL A 104 2.96 -1.73 3.64
C VAL A 104 2.39 -0.94 2.48
N HIS A 105 2.51 -1.47 1.26
CA HIS A 105 2.05 -0.80 0.03
C HIS A 105 1.16 -1.71 -0.79
N ASP A 106 0.00 -1.19 -1.20
CA ASP A 106 -0.89 -1.93 -2.08
C ASP A 106 -0.24 -2.17 -3.45
N ALA A 107 -0.22 -3.44 -3.89
CA ALA A 107 0.26 -3.85 -5.22
C ALA A 107 -0.43 -3.16 -6.41
N ALA A 108 -1.57 -2.50 -6.16
CA ALA A 108 -2.40 -1.85 -7.17
C ALA A 108 -2.23 -0.31 -7.18
N ARG A 109 -1.17 0.22 -6.59
CA ARG A 109 -0.85 1.66 -6.56
C ARG A 109 0.48 1.93 -7.26
N PRO A 110 0.49 1.96 -8.60
CA PRO A 110 1.72 2.07 -9.37
C PRO A 110 2.29 3.51 -9.38
N CYS A 111 1.49 4.52 -9.04
CA CYS A 111 1.82 5.93 -9.18
C CYS A 111 2.41 6.56 -7.88
N LEU A 112 3.21 5.81 -7.11
CA LEU A 112 3.82 6.33 -5.89
C LEU A 112 4.96 7.31 -6.20
N HIS A 113 4.84 8.55 -5.71
CA HIS A 113 5.86 9.58 -5.89
C HIS A 113 7.00 9.47 -4.85
N GLN A 114 8.23 9.71 -5.28
CA GLN A 114 9.41 9.58 -4.41
C GLN A 114 9.41 10.58 -3.26
N ASP A 115 8.99 11.82 -3.51
CA ASP A 115 8.87 12.84 -2.46
C ASP A 115 7.88 12.45 -1.36
N ASP A 116 6.77 11.80 -1.72
CA ASP A 116 5.76 11.35 -0.76
C ASP A 116 6.32 10.22 0.11
N LEU A 117 7.01 9.26 -0.53
CA LEU A 117 7.69 8.18 0.17
C LEU A 117 8.78 8.71 1.10
N ALA A 118 9.58 9.70 0.67
CA ALA A 118 10.62 10.32 1.48
C ALA A 118 10.04 11.02 2.72
N ARG A 119 8.96 11.80 2.56
CA ARG A 119 8.25 12.44 3.68
C ARG A 119 7.68 11.42 4.66
N LEU A 120 7.10 10.33 4.16
CA LEU A 120 6.60 9.26 5.02
C LEU A 120 7.72 8.59 5.80
N LEU A 121 8.85 8.29 5.16
CA LEU A 121 9.99 7.63 5.79
C LEU A 121 10.68 8.49 6.86
N ALA A 122 10.56 9.81 6.79
CA ALA A 122 11.05 10.72 7.81
C ALA A 122 10.35 10.51 9.18
N LEU A 123 9.18 9.87 9.22
CA LEU A 123 8.51 9.52 10.48
C LEU A 123 9.35 8.63 11.39
N SER A 124 10.26 7.81 10.84
CA SER A 124 11.15 6.97 11.65
C SER A 124 12.11 7.76 12.56
N GLU A 125 12.27 9.07 12.29
CA GLU A 125 13.16 9.94 13.07
C GLU A 125 12.41 10.67 14.19
N THR A 126 11.09 10.81 14.09
CA THR A 126 10.29 11.68 14.96
C THR A 126 9.09 11.00 15.62
N SER A 127 8.62 9.87 15.06
CA SER A 127 7.41 9.17 15.51
C SER A 127 7.76 7.82 16.13
N ARG A 128 7.10 7.51 17.25
CA ARG A 128 7.13 6.17 17.86
C ARG A 128 6.01 5.25 17.37
N THR A 129 5.00 5.83 16.72
CA THR A 129 3.82 5.10 16.25
C THR A 129 3.92 4.81 14.76
N GLY A 130 4.46 5.73 13.97
CA GLY A 130 4.38 5.73 12.51
C GLY A 130 3.19 6.52 11.96
N GLY A 131 2.79 6.23 10.72
CA GLY A 131 1.76 6.97 10.01
C GLY A 131 1.48 6.45 8.60
N ILE A 132 0.60 7.13 7.89
CA ILE A 132 0.14 6.76 6.55
C ILE A 132 0.29 7.91 5.58
N LEU A 133 0.46 7.60 4.28
CA LEU A 133 0.08 8.56 3.25
C LEU A 133 -1.44 8.71 3.25
N ALA A 134 -1.91 9.96 3.16
CA ALA A 134 -3.32 10.27 3.05
C ALA A 134 -3.53 11.55 2.23
N ALA A 135 -4.71 11.72 1.64
CA ALA A 135 -5.10 12.95 0.96
C ALA A 135 -6.40 13.51 1.55
N PRO A 136 -6.54 14.83 1.76
CA PRO A 136 -7.76 15.39 2.30
C PRO A 136 -8.93 15.20 1.32
N VAL A 137 -10.12 14.91 1.84
CA VAL A 137 -11.31 14.77 1.01
C VAL A 137 -11.70 16.14 0.44
N ARG A 138 -11.87 16.19 -0.89
CA ARG A 138 -12.18 17.45 -1.61
C ARG A 138 -13.63 17.54 -2.03
N ASP A 139 -14.26 16.42 -2.36
CA ASP A 139 -15.64 16.42 -2.85
C ASP A 139 -16.65 16.43 -1.70
N THR A 140 -17.89 16.76 -2.02
CA THR A 140 -18.99 16.68 -1.04
C THR A 140 -19.31 15.22 -0.75
N MET A 141 -19.25 14.82 0.52
CA MET A 141 -19.52 13.44 0.93
C MET A 141 -21.01 13.23 1.24
N LYS A 142 -21.60 12.17 0.68
CA LYS A 142 -22.98 11.76 0.97
C LYS A 142 -22.97 10.40 1.67
N ARG A 143 -23.80 10.26 2.71
CA ARG A 143 -24.14 8.97 3.31
C ARG A 143 -25.37 8.41 2.61
N ALA A 144 -25.33 7.17 2.16
CA ALA A 144 -26.49 6.48 1.62
C ALA A 144 -27.39 5.92 2.74
N GLU A 145 -28.69 5.76 2.46
CA GLU A 145 -29.59 5.00 3.31
C GLU A 145 -29.19 3.51 3.32
N PRO A 146 -29.22 2.83 4.49
CA PRO A 146 -28.93 1.40 4.54
C PRO A 146 -29.84 0.60 3.61
N GLY A 147 -29.23 -0.17 2.70
CA GLY A 147 -29.95 -1.04 1.76
C GLY A 147 -30.69 -0.33 0.61
N LYS A 148 -30.53 0.98 0.43
CA LYS A 148 -31.18 1.74 -0.66
C LYS A 148 -30.19 2.59 -1.43
N ASN A 149 -30.46 2.79 -2.72
CA ASN A 149 -29.73 3.76 -3.54
C ASN A 149 -30.33 5.18 -3.39
N ALA A 150 -30.36 5.68 -2.16
CA ALA A 150 -30.91 6.99 -1.81
C ALA A 150 -29.98 7.73 -0.82
N ILE A 151 -29.94 9.05 -0.91
CA ILE A 151 -29.12 9.89 -0.01
C ILE A 151 -29.80 9.97 1.35
N ALA A 152 -29.09 9.61 2.42
CA ALA A 152 -29.51 9.86 3.80
C ALA A 152 -29.19 11.31 4.22
N HIS A 153 -27.92 11.72 4.13
CA HIS A 153 -27.49 13.09 4.46
C HIS A 153 -26.10 13.42 3.89
N THR A 154 -25.74 14.71 3.91
CA THR A 154 -24.37 15.18 3.63
C THR A 154 -23.49 15.01 4.87
N VAL A 155 -22.30 14.47 4.71
CA VAL A 155 -21.28 14.34 5.78
C VAL A 155 -20.36 15.56 5.70
N ASP A 156 -20.04 16.18 6.84
CA ASP A 156 -19.00 17.22 6.89
C ASP A 156 -17.65 16.58 6.52
N ARG A 157 -17.00 17.14 5.51
CA ARG A 157 -15.72 16.64 5.00
C ARG A 157 -14.52 17.16 5.78
N ASN A 158 -14.69 18.17 6.65
CA ASN A 158 -13.60 18.73 7.44
C ASN A 158 -12.95 17.62 8.31
N GLY A 159 -11.64 17.44 8.15
CA GLY A 159 -10.91 16.39 8.87
C GLY A 159 -11.08 14.97 8.29
N LEU A 160 -11.80 14.79 7.18
CA LEU A 160 -11.84 13.51 6.47
C LEU A 160 -10.69 13.40 5.46
N TRP A 161 -10.06 12.23 5.45
CA TRP A 161 -8.94 11.93 4.57
C TRP A 161 -9.19 10.60 3.84
N HIS A 162 -8.74 10.52 2.60
CA HIS A 162 -8.56 9.26 1.89
C HIS A 162 -7.26 8.63 2.35
N ALA A 163 -7.36 7.47 3.03
CA ALA A 163 -6.20 6.65 3.33
C ALA A 163 -5.57 6.13 2.02
N LEU A 164 -4.26 6.32 1.90
CA LEU A 164 -3.43 5.80 0.82
C LEU A 164 -2.44 4.78 1.38
N THR A 165 -1.61 4.25 0.48
CA THR A 165 -0.41 3.50 0.87
C THR A 165 0.78 4.10 0.08
N PRO A 166 2.01 4.04 0.61
CA PRO A 166 2.43 3.21 1.73
C PRO A 166 1.94 3.66 3.11
N GLN A 167 1.81 2.70 4.02
CA GLN A 167 1.64 2.92 5.46
C GLN A 167 2.91 2.46 6.17
N PHE A 168 3.43 3.25 7.10
CA PHE A 168 4.77 3.10 7.65
C PHE A 168 4.76 3.04 9.17
N PHE A 169 5.16 1.90 9.72
CA PHE A 169 5.03 1.60 11.14
C PHE A 169 6.26 0.86 11.70
N PRO A 170 6.54 0.96 13.02
CA PRO A 170 7.44 0.03 13.67
C PRO A 170 6.93 -1.40 13.49
N ARG A 171 7.81 -2.32 13.09
CA ARG A 171 7.44 -3.69 12.71
C ARG A 171 6.72 -4.42 13.84
N GLU A 172 7.29 -4.39 15.04
CA GLU A 172 6.76 -5.09 16.21
C GLU A 172 5.39 -4.53 16.61
N LEU A 173 5.26 -3.21 16.64
CA LEU A 173 4.00 -2.55 16.95
C LEU A 173 2.89 -2.97 15.98
N LEU A 174 3.16 -2.93 14.67
CA LEU A 174 2.18 -3.33 13.66
C LEU A 174 1.84 -4.82 13.77
N HIS A 175 2.84 -5.68 13.93
CA HIS A 175 2.64 -7.12 14.08
C HIS A 175 1.71 -7.43 15.26
N ASP A 176 1.97 -6.85 16.43
CA ASP A 176 1.22 -7.12 17.64
C ASP A 176 -0.21 -6.57 17.55
N CYS A 177 -0.36 -5.35 17.02
CA CYS A 177 -1.67 -4.74 16.83
C CYS A 177 -2.53 -5.54 15.84
N LEU A 178 -1.95 -5.92 14.70
CA LEU A 178 -2.64 -6.70 13.68
C LEU A 178 -3.01 -8.09 14.19
N THR A 179 -2.09 -8.79 14.85
CA THR A 179 -2.34 -10.12 15.44
C THR A 179 -3.45 -10.07 16.46
N ARG A 180 -3.42 -9.09 17.37
CA ARG A 180 -4.46 -8.90 18.38
C ARG A 180 -5.83 -8.63 17.74
N ALA A 181 -5.88 -7.69 16.81
CA ALA A 181 -7.14 -7.29 16.20
C ALA A 181 -7.79 -8.43 15.40
N LEU A 182 -6.98 -9.24 14.69
CA LEU A 182 -7.46 -10.45 14.00
C LEU A 182 -7.96 -11.52 14.99
N ASN A 183 -7.24 -11.79 16.08
CA ASN A 183 -7.66 -12.75 17.10
C ASN A 183 -8.96 -12.35 17.81
N GLU A 184 -9.19 -11.04 17.96
CA GLU A 184 -10.41 -10.49 18.57
C GLU A 184 -11.55 -10.30 17.56
N GLY A 185 -11.37 -10.68 16.29
CA GLY A 185 -12.39 -10.62 15.24
C GLY A 185 -12.73 -9.20 14.77
N ALA A 186 -11.82 -8.25 14.95
CA ALA A 186 -11.99 -6.89 14.48
C ALA A 186 -11.92 -6.83 12.94
N THR A 187 -12.70 -5.93 12.34
CA THR A 187 -12.62 -5.67 10.90
C THR A 187 -11.43 -4.77 10.59
N ILE A 188 -10.44 -5.30 9.86
CA ILE A 188 -9.22 -4.58 9.49
C ILE A 188 -9.25 -4.21 8.02
N THR A 189 -9.34 -2.91 7.74
CA THR A 189 -9.39 -2.39 6.37
C THR A 189 -8.02 -2.02 5.83
N ASP A 190 -7.13 -1.60 6.72
CA ASP A 190 -5.73 -1.24 6.47
C ASP A 190 -4.89 -1.36 7.76
N GLU A 191 -3.59 -1.11 7.65
CA GLU A 191 -2.66 -1.27 8.78
C GLU A 191 -2.95 -0.25 9.90
N ALA A 192 -3.31 0.99 9.53
CA ALA A 192 -3.73 2.03 10.48
C ALA A 192 -4.93 1.59 11.33
N SER A 193 -5.95 0.96 10.74
CA SER A 193 -7.12 0.47 11.48
C SER A 193 -6.76 -0.57 12.56
N ALA A 194 -5.69 -1.36 12.36
CA ALA A 194 -5.20 -2.28 13.40
C ALA A 194 -4.53 -1.52 14.56
N LEU A 195 -3.75 -0.48 14.27
CA LEU A 195 -3.14 0.37 15.28
C LEU A 195 -4.20 1.16 16.06
N GLU A 196 -5.20 1.70 15.36
CA GLU A 196 -6.36 2.39 15.94
C GLU A 196 -7.12 1.47 16.91
N TYR A 197 -7.36 0.23 16.50
CA TYR A 197 -7.99 -0.79 17.35
C TYR A 197 -7.22 -1.00 18.67
N CYS A 198 -5.90 -0.89 18.64
CA CYS A 198 -5.04 -1.01 19.82
C CYS A 198 -4.86 0.31 20.59
N GLY A 199 -5.58 1.38 20.21
CA GLY A 199 -5.57 2.68 20.90
C GLY A 199 -4.46 3.63 20.44
N PHE A 200 -3.74 3.29 19.37
CA PHE A 200 -2.74 4.18 18.78
C PHE A 200 -3.36 5.15 17.79
N HIS A 201 -2.65 6.25 17.53
CA HIS A 201 -3.08 7.31 16.62
C HIS A 201 -1.99 7.55 15.58
N PRO A 202 -1.98 6.79 14.46
CA PRO A 202 -1.07 7.01 13.33
C PRO A 202 -1.09 8.45 12.82
N GLN A 203 0.07 8.97 12.41
CA GLN A 203 0.15 10.29 11.80
C GLN A 203 -0.35 10.28 10.35
N LEU A 204 -0.96 11.39 9.92
CA LEU A 204 -1.32 11.62 8.52
C LEU A 204 -0.20 12.41 7.83
N VAL A 205 0.38 11.83 6.79
CA VAL A 205 1.33 12.50 5.91
C VAL A 205 0.63 12.79 4.60
N GLU A 206 0.58 14.07 4.21
CA GLU A 206 -0.09 14.45 2.97
C GLU A 206 0.64 13.84 1.76
N GLY A 207 -0.11 13.01 1.02
CA GLY A 207 0.30 12.38 -0.23
C GLY A 207 -0.49 12.93 -1.41
N ARG A 208 0.08 12.80 -2.60
CA ARG A 208 -0.57 13.25 -3.84
C ARG A 208 -1.77 12.38 -4.17
N ALA A 209 -2.83 13.02 -4.66
CA ALA A 209 -4.06 12.34 -5.05
C ALA A 209 -3.90 11.47 -6.31
N ASP A 210 -2.83 11.67 -7.08
CA ASP A 210 -2.49 10.85 -8.26
C ASP A 210 -1.85 9.49 -7.90
N ASN A 211 -1.55 9.23 -6.62
CA ASN A 211 -1.22 7.89 -6.09
C ASN A 211 -2.48 7.01 -5.97
N ILE A 212 -3.18 6.86 -7.10
CA ILE A 212 -4.46 6.17 -7.20
C ILE A 212 -4.30 4.67 -7.01
N LYS A 213 -5.34 4.04 -6.45
CA LYS A 213 -5.47 2.59 -6.42
C LYS A 213 -6.23 2.15 -7.66
N VAL A 214 -5.60 1.35 -8.52
CA VAL A 214 -6.27 0.74 -9.66
C VAL A 214 -7.27 -0.30 -9.16
N THR A 215 -8.56 0.01 -9.30
CA THR A 215 -9.68 -0.82 -8.83
C THR A 215 -10.71 -1.12 -9.91
N ARG A 216 -10.79 -0.29 -10.94
CA ARG A 216 -11.70 -0.38 -12.08
C ARG A 216 -10.96 -0.17 -13.40
N PRO A 217 -11.53 -0.59 -14.54
CA PRO A 217 -10.90 -0.41 -15.86
C PRO A 217 -10.52 1.04 -16.16
N GLU A 218 -11.36 2.01 -15.80
CA GLU A 218 -11.08 3.44 -15.99
C GLU A 218 -9.85 3.93 -15.20
N ASP A 219 -9.55 3.32 -14.05
CA ASP A 219 -8.37 3.67 -13.25
C ASP A 219 -7.07 3.27 -13.97
N LEU A 220 -7.11 2.24 -14.82
CA LEU A 220 -5.93 1.75 -15.53
C LEU A 220 -5.42 2.79 -16.54
N ALA A 221 -6.33 3.35 -17.34
CA ALA A 221 -6.01 4.40 -18.30
C ALA A 221 -5.49 5.68 -17.59
N LEU A 222 -6.06 6.00 -16.42
CA LEU A 222 -5.62 7.13 -15.62
C LEU A 222 -4.22 6.89 -15.02
N ALA A 223 -3.94 5.68 -14.52
CA ALA A 223 -2.62 5.32 -14.01
C ALA A 223 -1.55 5.39 -15.12
N GLU A 224 -1.86 4.91 -16.32
CA GLU A 224 -0.98 5.02 -17.49
C GLU A 224 -0.67 6.48 -17.84
N PHE A 225 -1.68 7.36 -17.82
CA PHE A 225 -1.48 8.78 -18.03
C PHE A 225 -0.51 9.39 -17.01
N TYR A 226 -0.68 9.08 -15.72
CA TYR A 226 0.22 9.60 -14.69
C TYR A 226 1.66 9.09 -14.86
N LEU A 227 1.85 7.78 -15.06
CA LEU A 227 3.16 7.16 -15.19
C LEU A 227 3.95 7.72 -16.39
N THR A 228 3.28 7.92 -17.54
CA THR A 228 3.93 8.46 -18.74
C THR A 228 4.36 9.92 -18.59
N ARG A 229 3.61 10.72 -17.82
CA ARG A 229 3.93 12.13 -17.57
C ARG A 229 5.04 12.32 -16.54
N THR A 230 5.12 11.47 -15.51
CA THR A 230 6.22 11.49 -14.55
C THR A 230 7.57 11.20 -15.22
N ILE A 231 7.62 10.20 -16.11
CA ILE A 231 8.83 9.85 -16.88
C ILE A 231 9.32 11.01 -17.76
N HIS A 232 8.42 11.85 -18.26
CA HIS A 232 8.81 13.02 -19.08
C HIS A 232 9.33 14.19 -18.23
N GLN A 233 8.91 14.30 -16.97
CA GLN A 233 9.42 15.34 -16.06
C GLN A 233 10.80 15.02 -15.49
N GLU A 234 11.18 13.74 -15.39
CA GLU A 234 12.53 13.34 -14.95
C GLU A 234 13.59 13.43 -16.07
N ASN A 235 13.16 13.45 -17.33
CA ASN A 235 14.03 13.54 -18.52
C ASN A 235 14.14 14.96 -19.11
N THR A 236 13.58 15.98 -18.44
CA THR A 236 13.67 17.39 -18.84
C THR A 236 14.38 18.19 -17.75
#